data_AF-A0A7M7QV39-F1
#
_entry.id   AF-A0A7M7QV39-F1
#
_cell.length_a   1.000
_cell.length_b   1.000
_cell.length_c   1.000
_cell.angle_alpha   90.00
_cell.angle_beta   90.00
_cell.angle_gamma   90.00
#
_symmetry.space_group_name_H-M   'P 1'
#
loop_
_entity.id
_entity.type
_entity.pdbx_description
1 polymer ?
#
loop_
_entity_poly.entity_id
_entity_poly.type
_entity_poly.pdbx_seq_one_letter_code
_entity_poly.pdbx_strand_id
1 'polypeptide(L)'
;MTLHPNPPSVDADFEVSGCYDPKTLIGPQGLILRAIAKSYKFTWRILASEYVSVNPSDNLARALVVNRNCKVFSNFMTLKLAIADIIGNFGHMPYLSGGAQDSILKLLKVAHTRLIDPLVVVVPIIPGNPMNISEDFLVLLGFAIVIIVILRITVRVIKLNNKFWTTENIFRAIFGIDVTDNTIKISERILLGCLFIISFFYSADIIDAIFDAIEINSNRKSVNNLEQLDEAGITLMINKHYAQLLRLSEDPLVKRLAENAKSSSFTKNYECVNELVLKHRKNVSCIMSLSTAKNGVRFSTRIHGEPNIFILKDYVLMQWLMIYMSPLAVYDKAFQKMVQNLDEGGLIEQWYRTELMKTSDESMTKSLSSMGRNRHDETILSILIKLGIGYILSIFLLLGEIIVHRYAHVFRG
;
A
#
# COMPACT_ATOMS: atom_id res chain seq x y z
N MET A 1 19.51 -28.22 16.08
CA MET A 1 18.37 -27.36 15.65
C MET A 1 18.48 -27.09 14.17
N THR A 2 17.38 -27.01 13.43
CA THR A 2 17.40 -26.65 12.00
C THR A 2 16.80 -25.26 11.80
N LEU A 3 17.40 -24.48 10.91
CA LEU A 3 16.85 -23.21 10.42
C LEU A 3 16.65 -23.32 8.92
N HIS A 4 15.46 -23.00 8.41
CA HIS A 4 15.25 -22.76 6.99
C HIS A 4 15.29 -21.26 6.75
N PRO A 5 16.01 -20.79 5.72
CA PRO A 5 15.88 -19.41 5.29
C PRO A 5 14.57 -19.27 4.51
N ASN A 6 13.56 -18.54 5.02
CA ASN A 6 12.57 -17.91 4.13
C ASN A 6 11.78 -16.74 4.78
N PRO A 7 11.92 -15.46 4.35
CA PRO A 7 12.87 -14.91 3.35
C PRO A 7 14.11 -14.28 4.06
N PRO A 8 15.13 -13.82 3.31
CA PRO A 8 16.55 -14.02 3.62
C PRO A 8 17.11 -12.96 4.58
N SER A 9 17.81 -13.42 5.61
CA SER A 9 19.10 -12.88 6.07
C SER A 9 19.52 -13.63 7.32
N VAL A 10 19.63 -14.96 7.24
CA VAL A 10 20.59 -15.59 8.13
C VAL A 10 21.93 -15.38 7.44
N ASP A 11 22.43 -14.14 7.45
CA ASP A 11 23.81 -13.80 7.11
C ASP A 11 24.68 -14.34 8.25
N ALA A 12 24.69 -15.65 8.37
CA ALA A 12 25.51 -16.38 9.31
C ALA A 12 26.57 -17.10 8.51
N ASP A 13 27.81 -16.85 8.91
CA ASP A 13 28.95 -17.59 8.39
C ASP A 13 28.81 -19.08 8.72
N PHE A 14 29.35 -19.91 7.84
CA PHE A 14 29.48 -21.33 8.10
C PHE A 14 30.76 -21.59 8.90
N GLU A 15 30.67 -22.45 9.91
CA GLU A 15 31.83 -23.05 10.53
C GLU A 15 32.55 -23.98 9.53
N VAL A 16 33.81 -24.33 9.81
CA VAL A 16 34.58 -25.33 9.04
C VAL A 16 33.86 -26.68 8.97
N SER A 17 32.98 -26.96 9.93
CA SER A 17 32.11 -28.14 9.99
C SER A 17 30.94 -28.14 8.99
N GLY A 18 30.68 -27.02 8.31
CA GLY A 18 29.55 -26.82 7.40
C GLY A 18 28.23 -26.45 8.10
N CYS A 19 28.22 -26.35 9.44
CA CYS A 19 27.10 -25.82 10.23
C CYS A 19 27.11 -24.28 10.20
N TYR A 20 25.96 -23.65 10.45
CA TYR A 20 25.95 -22.21 10.71
C TYR A 20 26.61 -21.89 12.05
N ASP A 21 27.47 -20.87 12.09
CA ASP A 21 28.04 -20.35 13.33
C ASP A 21 26.94 -19.66 14.15
N PRO A 22 26.63 -20.17 15.36
CA PRO A 22 25.63 -19.56 16.24
C PRO A 22 25.92 -18.09 16.58
N LYS A 23 27.19 -17.68 16.59
CA LYS A 23 27.66 -16.32 16.91
C LYS A 23 27.51 -15.33 15.76
N THR A 24 27.23 -15.80 14.56
CA THR A 24 27.03 -14.94 13.38
C THR A 24 25.57 -14.83 12.95
N LEU A 25 24.67 -15.69 13.45
CA LEU A 25 23.21 -15.53 13.30
C LEU A 25 22.66 -14.10 13.49
N ILE A 26 22.13 -13.53 12.41
CA ILE A 26 21.43 -12.23 12.41
C ILE A 26 19.90 -12.47 12.34
N GLY A 27 19.11 -11.47 12.70
CA GLY A 27 17.66 -11.50 12.57
C GLY A 27 16.94 -11.98 13.84
N PRO A 28 15.60 -11.84 13.87
CA PRO A 28 14.83 -12.12 15.08
C PRO A 28 14.92 -13.59 15.50
N GLN A 29 14.92 -14.52 14.54
CA GLN A 29 15.08 -15.94 14.83
C GLN A 29 16.44 -16.22 15.48
N GLY A 30 17.52 -15.63 14.95
CA GLY A 30 18.86 -15.79 15.50
C GLY A 30 18.96 -15.31 16.96
N LEU A 31 18.39 -14.14 17.26
CA LEU A 31 18.37 -13.57 18.60
C LEU A 31 17.59 -14.42 19.61
N ILE A 32 16.43 -14.95 19.20
CA ILE A 32 15.62 -15.85 20.03
C ILE A 32 16.42 -17.09 20.41
N LEU A 33 17.08 -17.72 19.44
CA LEU A 33 17.84 -18.94 19.70
C LEU A 33 19.06 -18.71 20.58
N ARG A 34 19.77 -17.59 20.37
CA ARG A 34 20.87 -17.20 21.26
C ARG A 34 20.41 -16.98 22.69
N ALA A 35 19.27 -16.31 22.88
CA ALA A 35 18.72 -16.08 24.20
C ALA A 35 18.38 -17.39 24.91
N ILE A 36 17.74 -18.33 24.19
CA ILE A 36 17.42 -19.66 24.73
C ILE A 36 18.69 -20.43 25.10
N ALA A 37 19.68 -20.46 24.20
CA ALA A 37 20.94 -21.18 24.43
C ALA A 37 21.71 -20.64 25.63
N LYS A 38 21.78 -19.31 25.79
CA LYS A 38 22.49 -18.65 26.89
C LYS A 38 21.88 -18.99 28.26
N SER A 39 20.55 -19.02 28.36
CA SER A 39 19.86 -19.21 29.64
C SER A 39 20.04 -20.61 30.23
N TYR A 40 20.16 -21.64 29.41
CA TYR A 40 20.22 -23.04 29.87
C TYR A 40 21.57 -23.72 29.65
N LYS A 41 22.58 -22.97 29.18
CA LYS A 41 23.91 -23.50 28.82
C LYS A 41 23.81 -24.69 27.85
N PHE A 42 22.81 -24.70 26.97
CA PHE A 42 22.67 -25.75 25.97
C PHE A 42 23.84 -25.68 24.98
N THR A 43 24.46 -26.83 24.72
CA THR A 43 25.29 -27.00 23.53
C THR A 43 24.36 -27.22 22.35
N TRP A 44 24.50 -26.43 21.31
CA TRP A 44 23.61 -26.47 20.16
C TRP A 44 24.40 -26.27 18.88
N ARG A 45 23.86 -26.84 17.81
CA ARG A 45 24.33 -26.65 16.44
C ARG A 45 23.15 -26.34 15.56
N ILE A 46 23.43 -25.53 14.55
CA ILE A 46 22.45 -25.07 13.59
C ILE A 46 22.75 -25.74 12.27
N LEU A 47 21.81 -26.61 11.89
CA LEU A 47 21.88 -27.39 10.67
C LEU A 47 21.29 -26.57 9.53
N ALA A 48 22.01 -26.51 8.42
CA ALA A 48 21.57 -25.83 7.22
C ALA A 48 20.46 -26.61 6.52
N SER A 49 19.39 -25.92 6.14
CA SER A 49 18.31 -26.53 5.38
C SER A 49 18.70 -26.69 3.91
N GLU A 50 18.59 -27.90 3.38
CA GLU A 50 18.72 -28.16 1.94
C GLU A 50 17.33 -28.35 1.32
N TYR A 51 16.99 -27.52 0.33
CA TYR A 51 15.72 -27.62 -0.38
C TYR A 51 15.92 -28.50 -1.62
N VAL A 52 15.37 -29.71 -1.61
CA VAL A 52 15.40 -30.61 -2.77
C VAL A 52 13.99 -31.15 -2.99
N SER A 53 13.42 -30.95 -4.18
CA SER A 53 12.16 -31.58 -4.56
C SER A 53 12.42 -33.05 -4.89
N VAL A 54 12.18 -33.96 -3.94
CA VAL A 54 12.41 -35.39 -4.16
C VAL A 54 11.28 -36.23 -3.55
N ASN A 55 11.05 -37.39 -4.16
CA ASN A 55 10.06 -38.38 -3.73
C ASN A 55 10.24 -38.80 -2.25
N PRO A 56 9.13 -39.05 -1.52
CA PRO A 56 9.14 -39.40 -0.09
C PRO A 56 10.03 -40.60 0.30
N SER A 57 10.21 -41.57 -0.60
CA SER A 57 10.99 -42.80 -0.36
C SER A 57 12.50 -42.57 -0.31
N ASP A 58 13.01 -41.57 -1.04
CA ASP A 58 14.44 -41.23 -1.08
C ASP A 58 14.88 -40.42 0.15
N ASN A 59 13.92 -39.90 0.92
CA ASN A 59 14.16 -38.99 2.03
C ASN A 59 14.83 -39.66 3.23
N LEU A 60 14.57 -40.94 3.52
CA LEU A 60 15.11 -41.58 4.72
C LEU A 60 16.61 -41.84 4.62
N ALA A 61 17.06 -42.44 3.51
CA ALA A 61 18.47 -42.72 3.28
C ALA A 61 19.29 -41.43 3.11
N ARG A 62 18.77 -40.43 2.39
CA ARG A 62 19.45 -39.13 2.26
C ARG A 62 19.46 -38.34 3.57
N ALA A 63 18.38 -38.32 4.35
CA ALA A 63 18.32 -37.56 5.60
C ALA A 63 19.36 -38.06 6.63
N LEU A 64 19.63 -39.37 6.65
CA LEU A 64 20.64 -39.98 7.51
C LEU A 64 22.08 -39.64 7.07
N VAL A 65 22.36 -39.57 5.77
CA VAL A 65 23.68 -39.15 5.22
C VAL A 65 23.94 -37.67 5.47
N VAL A 66 22.90 -36.85 5.33
CA VAL A 66 22.94 -35.39 5.37
C VAL A 66 23.25 -34.85 6.79
N ASN A 67 22.86 -35.58 7.85
CA ASN A 67 23.21 -35.29 9.26
C ASN A 67 24.73 -35.19 9.51
N ARG A 68 25.58 -35.91 8.75
CA ARG A 68 27.04 -35.85 8.92
C ARG A 68 27.68 -34.56 8.41
N ASN A 69 27.02 -33.85 7.49
CA ASN A 69 27.54 -32.65 6.84
C ASN A 69 26.83 -31.36 7.30
N CYS A 70 26.24 -31.37 8.51
CA CYS A 70 25.53 -30.21 9.06
C CYS A 70 24.38 -29.68 8.19
N LYS A 71 23.88 -30.50 7.27
CA LYS A 71 22.73 -30.20 6.43
C LYS A 71 21.58 -31.09 6.87
N VAL A 72 20.34 -30.66 6.65
CA VAL A 72 19.11 -31.43 6.94
C VAL A 72 17.98 -30.98 6.04
N PHE A 73 17.01 -31.86 5.82
CA PHE A 73 15.76 -31.45 5.20
C PHE A 73 14.95 -30.63 6.20
N SER A 74 14.47 -29.46 5.79
CA SER A 74 13.53 -28.69 6.60
C SER A 74 12.10 -29.20 6.42
N ASN A 75 11.83 -30.40 6.91
CA ASN A 75 10.49 -30.95 6.98
C ASN A 75 10.24 -31.58 8.35
N PHE A 76 8.98 -31.87 8.65
CA PHE A 76 8.58 -32.48 9.92
C PHE A 76 9.15 -33.88 10.15
N MET A 77 9.58 -34.59 9.09
CA MET A 77 10.21 -35.92 9.25
C MET A 77 11.56 -35.81 9.96
N THR A 78 12.29 -34.71 9.80
CA THR A 78 13.55 -34.46 10.51
C THR A 78 13.35 -34.42 12.03
N LEU A 79 12.21 -33.89 12.50
CA LEU A 79 11.84 -33.93 13.93
C LEU A 79 11.35 -35.31 14.35
N LYS A 80 10.47 -35.92 13.55
CA LYS A 80 9.89 -37.23 13.85
C LYS A 80 10.95 -38.32 13.98
N LEU A 81 11.98 -38.26 13.14
CA LEU A 81 13.12 -39.19 13.14
C LEU A 81 14.22 -38.78 14.13
N ALA A 82 14.01 -37.71 14.92
CA ALA A 82 14.99 -37.15 15.85
C ALA A 82 16.37 -36.86 15.20
N ILE A 83 16.37 -36.53 13.91
CA ILE A 83 17.56 -36.03 13.20
C ILE A 83 17.86 -34.59 13.65
N ALA A 84 16.81 -33.85 14.00
CA ALA A 84 16.93 -32.61 14.75
C ALA A 84 15.93 -32.58 15.89
N ASP A 85 16.32 -31.92 16.97
CA ASP A 85 15.45 -31.80 18.15
C ASP A 85 14.44 -30.66 18.04
N ILE A 86 14.77 -29.62 17.28
CA ILE A 86 13.98 -28.40 17.14
C ILE A 86 14.06 -27.91 15.69
N ILE A 87 12.92 -27.56 15.12
CA ILE A 87 12.84 -26.77 13.89
C ILE A 87 12.38 -25.37 14.28
N GLY A 88 13.29 -24.42 14.13
CA GLY A 88 13.08 -23.01 14.46
C GLY A 88 12.38 -22.21 13.38
N ASN A 89 11.87 -22.87 12.34
CA ASN A 89 10.93 -22.23 11.45
C ASN A 89 9.66 -22.02 12.24
N PHE A 90 9.57 -20.82 12.77
CA PHE A 90 8.43 -19.93 12.80
C PHE A 90 7.68 -19.89 11.44
N GLY A 91 7.40 -21.05 10.85
CA GLY A 91 6.63 -21.16 9.63
C GLY A 91 5.20 -20.80 9.99
N HIS A 92 4.60 -19.94 9.20
CA HIS A 92 3.19 -19.64 9.30
C HIS A 92 2.40 -20.94 9.10
N MET A 93 1.90 -21.50 10.20
CA MET A 93 0.97 -22.60 10.14
C MET A 93 -0.42 -22.00 10.06
N PRO A 94 -1.18 -22.28 8.99
CA PRO A 94 -2.56 -21.85 8.95
C PRO A 94 -3.34 -22.48 10.10
N TYR A 95 -4.19 -21.69 10.75
CA TYR A 95 -5.21 -22.26 11.62
C TYR A 95 -6.22 -22.98 10.72
N LEU A 96 -6.15 -24.30 10.70
CA LEU A 96 -7.10 -25.15 10.00
C LEU A 96 -7.97 -25.81 11.07
N SER A 97 -9.22 -25.39 11.19
CA SER A 97 -10.22 -26.14 11.95
C SER A 97 -10.44 -27.49 11.25
N GLY A 98 -9.84 -28.57 11.77
CA GLY A 98 -10.02 -29.92 11.23
C GLY A 98 -8.83 -30.88 11.41
N GLY A 99 -9.07 -32.17 11.12
CA GLY A 99 -8.22 -33.30 11.52
C GLY A 99 -6.80 -33.38 10.93
N ALA A 100 -6.46 -32.57 9.91
CA ALA A 100 -5.12 -32.55 9.33
C ALA A 100 -4.10 -31.86 10.26
N GLN A 101 -4.48 -30.76 10.91
CA GLN A 101 -3.65 -30.08 11.90
C GLN A 101 -3.46 -30.96 13.14
N ASP A 102 -4.54 -31.59 13.61
CA ASP A 102 -4.49 -32.58 14.70
C ASP A 102 -3.54 -33.74 14.43
N SER A 103 -3.46 -34.22 13.19
CA SER A 103 -2.58 -35.34 12.84
C SER A 103 -1.09 -34.97 12.95
N ILE A 104 -0.72 -33.74 12.53
CA ILE A 104 0.66 -33.24 12.65
C ILE A 104 0.97 -32.90 14.11
N LEU A 105 0.05 -32.27 14.82
CA LEU A 105 0.17 -31.96 16.25
C LEU A 105 0.24 -33.21 17.13
N LYS A 106 -0.38 -34.33 16.72
CA LYS A 106 -0.23 -35.63 17.39
C LYS A 106 1.14 -36.28 17.15
N LEU A 107 1.82 -35.94 16.06
CA LEU A 107 3.11 -36.52 15.67
C LEU A 107 4.32 -35.75 16.21
N LEU A 108 4.15 -34.51 16.63
CA LEU A 108 5.22 -33.61 17.07
C LEU A 108 4.85 -32.92 18.37
N LYS A 109 5.85 -32.61 19.20
CA LYS A 109 5.64 -31.70 20.33
C LYS A 109 5.65 -30.27 19.82
N VAL A 110 4.61 -29.50 20.09
CA VAL A 110 4.64 -28.06 19.87
C VAL A 110 5.30 -27.41 21.07
N ALA A 111 6.44 -26.79 20.84
CA ALA A 111 7.17 -26.09 21.90
C ALA A 111 6.40 -24.83 22.30
N HIS A 112 5.92 -24.11 21.30
CA HIS A 112 5.35 -22.80 21.51
C HIS A 112 4.54 -22.40 20.29
N THR A 113 3.39 -21.79 20.56
CA THR A 113 2.53 -21.13 19.58
C THR A 113 2.49 -19.65 19.96
N ARG A 114 3.04 -18.78 19.12
CA ARG A 114 2.89 -17.32 19.29
C ARG A 114 2.65 -16.65 17.96
N LEU A 115 2.13 -15.44 18.02
CA LEU A 115 2.02 -14.48 16.94
C LEU A 115 1.03 -14.96 15.89
N ILE A 116 -0.17 -14.43 16.04
CA ILE A 116 -1.13 -14.40 14.97
C ILE A 116 -0.56 -13.41 13.94
N ASP A 117 0.01 -13.91 12.87
CA ASP A 117 0.40 -13.11 11.70
C ASP A 117 -0.60 -13.42 10.59
N PRO A 118 -1.78 -12.78 10.61
CA PRO A 118 -2.85 -13.16 9.70
C PRO A 118 -2.48 -12.86 8.25
N LEU A 119 -3.02 -13.65 7.33
CA LEU A 119 -3.05 -13.28 5.92
C LEU A 119 -4.03 -12.13 5.73
N VAL A 120 -3.52 -11.06 5.15
CA VAL A 120 -4.26 -9.86 4.79
C VAL A 120 -4.17 -9.63 3.30
N VAL A 121 -5.12 -8.85 2.78
CA VAL A 121 -5.03 -8.33 1.42
C VAL A 121 -4.42 -6.94 1.43
N VAL A 122 -3.45 -6.74 0.56
CA VAL A 122 -2.87 -5.45 0.23
C VAL A 122 -3.43 -5.01 -1.10
N VAL A 123 -4.01 -3.81 -1.14
CA VAL A 123 -4.66 -3.24 -2.31
C VAL A 123 -3.97 -1.92 -2.69
N PRO A 124 -3.90 -1.60 -4.00
CA PRO A 124 -3.41 -0.31 -4.46
C PRO A 124 -4.41 0.78 -4.08
N ILE A 125 -3.89 1.93 -3.71
CA ILE A 125 -4.70 3.14 -3.60
C ILE A 125 -5.03 3.58 -5.02
N ILE A 126 -6.29 3.43 -5.40
CA ILE A 126 -6.82 3.91 -6.67
C ILE A 126 -7.21 5.38 -6.43
N PRO A 127 -6.48 6.36 -7.02
CA PRO A 127 -6.91 7.74 -6.94
C PRO A 127 -8.33 7.85 -7.52
N GLY A 128 -9.19 8.62 -6.87
CA GLY A 128 -10.51 8.94 -7.42
C GLY A 128 -10.36 9.54 -8.82
N ASN A 129 -11.41 9.45 -9.63
CA ASN A 129 -11.40 10.04 -10.96
C ASN A 129 -10.96 11.51 -10.85
N PRO A 130 -9.89 11.92 -11.54
CA PRO A 130 -9.41 13.29 -11.42
C PRO A 130 -10.46 14.20 -12.04
N MET A 131 -11.13 14.98 -11.18
CA MET A 131 -12.12 16.01 -11.51
C MET A 131 -13.51 15.48 -11.89
N ASN A 132 -14.26 15.04 -10.88
CA ASN A 132 -15.67 15.41 -10.88
C ASN A 132 -15.75 16.87 -10.42
N ILE A 133 -16.08 17.77 -11.35
CA ILE A 133 -16.43 19.15 -11.03
C ILE A 133 -17.65 19.06 -10.08
N SER A 134 -17.54 19.63 -8.86
CA SER A 134 -18.66 19.61 -7.92
C SER A 134 -19.89 20.24 -8.59
N GLU A 135 -21.06 19.64 -8.38
CA GLU A 135 -22.32 20.23 -8.83
C GLU A 135 -22.47 21.67 -8.30
N ASP A 136 -21.97 21.93 -7.09
CA ASP A 136 -21.95 23.26 -6.47
C ASP A 136 -21.11 24.26 -7.26
N PHE A 137 -19.99 23.83 -7.86
CA PHE A 137 -19.18 24.70 -8.72
C PHE A 137 -19.93 25.11 -9.98
N LEU A 138 -20.69 24.18 -10.59
CA LEU A 138 -21.53 24.47 -11.75
C LEU A 138 -22.69 25.42 -11.40
N VAL A 139 -23.29 25.24 -10.22
CA VAL A 139 -24.35 26.11 -9.70
C VAL A 139 -23.82 27.52 -9.44
N LEU A 140 -22.66 27.64 -8.80
CA LEU A 140 -21.98 28.94 -8.56
C LEU A 140 -21.70 29.64 -9.90
N LEU A 141 -21.09 28.94 -10.87
CA LEU A 141 -20.83 29.49 -12.21
C LEU A 141 -22.13 29.98 -12.88
N GLY A 142 -23.22 29.23 -12.76
CA GLY A 142 -24.54 29.63 -13.24
C GLY A 142 -25.06 30.91 -12.58
N PHE A 143 -24.91 31.03 -11.26
CA PHE A 143 -25.27 32.23 -10.51
C PHE A 143 -24.48 33.46 -10.97
N ALA A 144 -23.16 33.33 -11.22
CA ALA A 144 -22.36 34.44 -11.76
C ALA A 144 -22.90 34.94 -13.10
N ILE A 145 -23.28 34.04 -14.01
CA ILE A 145 -23.87 34.41 -15.30
C ILE A 145 -25.19 35.17 -15.09
N VAL A 146 -26.05 34.69 -14.18
CA VAL A 146 -27.32 35.37 -13.85
C VAL A 146 -27.09 36.77 -13.30
N ILE A 147 -26.13 36.94 -12.38
CA ILE A 147 -25.75 38.24 -11.81
C ILE A 147 -25.27 39.20 -12.92
N ILE A 148 -24.43 38.72 -13.85
CA ILE A 148 -23.96 39.53 -14.99
C ILE A 148 -25.14 40.01 -15.84
N VAL A 149 -26.11 39.14 -16.13
CA VAL A 149 -27.30 39.49 -16.92
C VAL A 149 -28.16 40.53 -16.19
N ILE A 150 -28.43 40.32 -14.90
CA ILE A 150 -29.23 41.26 -14.09
C ILE A 150 -28.55 42.62 -14.00
N LEU A 151 -27.23 42.66 -13.75
CA LEU A 151 -26.46 43.90 -13.70
C LEU A 151 -26.48 44.62 -15.05
N ARG A 152 -26.35 43.89 -16.17
CA ARG A 152 -26.45 44.48 -17.51
C ARG A 152 -27.82 45.10 -17.79
N ILE A 153 -28.89 44.44 -17.36
CA ILE A 153 -30.25 45.00 -17.49
C ILE A 153 -30.38 46.26 -16.62
N THR A 154 -29.94 46.19 -15.37
CA THR A 154 -29.99 47.29 -14.39
C THR A 154 -29.25 48.53 -14.90
N VAL A 155 -28.04 48.34 -15.43
CA VAL A 155 -27.21 49.41 -16.04
C VAL A 155 -27.97 50.13 -17.16
N ARG A 156 -28.68 49.38 -18.01
CA ARG A 156 -29.49 49.97 -19.11
C ARG A 156 -30.71 50.70 -18.60
N VAL A 157 -31.43 50.14 -17.62
CA VAL A 157 -32.68 50.71 -17.10
C VAL A 157 -32.41 52.00 -16.31
N ILE A 158 -31.38 52.00 -15.45
CA ILE A 158 -31.02 53.14 -14.59
C ILE A 158 -30.18 54.19 -15.33
N LYS A 159 -29.81 53.93 -16.60
CA LYS A 159 -28.96 54.80 -17.43
C LYS A 159 -27.60 55.10 -16.76
N LEU A 160 -26.99 54.07 -16.17
CA LEU A 160 -25.62 54.14 -15.65
C LEU A 160 -24.63 54.31 -16.81
N ASN A 161 -23.40 54.70 -16.50
CA ASN A 161 -22.35 54.90 -17.51
C ASN A 161 -22.02 53.58 -18.21
N ASN A 162 -22.60 53.40 -19.39
CA ASN A 162 -22.48 52.18 -20.19
C ASN A 162 -21.05 51.96 -20.74
N LYS A 163 -20.20 53.00 -20.72
CA LYS A 163 -18.77 52.90 -21.04
C LYS A 163 -17.97 52.26 -19.91
N PHE A 164 -18.36 52.50 -18.66
CA PHE A 164 -17.73 51.90 -17.50
C PHE A 164 -18.30 50.50 -17.19
N TRP A 165 -19.62 50.35 -17.23
CA TRP A 165 -20.30 49.09 -16.94
C TRP A 165 -20.33 48.13 -18.15
N THR A 166 -19.16 47.83 -18.69
CA THR A 166 -18.99 46.80 -19.73
C THR A 166 -19.12 45.40 -19.11
N THR A 167 -19.40 44.40 -19.95
CA THR A 167 -19.50 43.00 -19.50
C THR A 167 -18.17 42.54 -18.90
N GLU A 168 -17.06 43.00 -19.48
CA GLU A 168 -15.71 42.74 -18.98
C GLU A 168 -15.48 43.34 -17.59
N ASN A 169 -15.86 44.59 -17.37
CA ASN A 169 -15.68 45.24 -16.07
C ASN A 169 -16.58 44.64 -14.99
N ILE A 170 -17.80 44.22 -15.34
CA ILE A 170 -18.67 43.47 -14.44
C ILE A 170 -18.04 42.12 -14.08
N PHE A 171 -17.50 41.40 -15.06
CA PHE A 171 -16.81 40.13 -14.83
C PHE A 171 -15.60 40.33 -13.90
N ARG A 172 -14.73 41.30 -14.20
CA ARG A 172 -13.57 41.65 -13.36
C ARG A 172 -14.00 41.96 -11.93
N ALA A 173 -15.05 42.75 -11.73
CA ALA A 173 -15.55 43.10 -10.41
C ALA A 173 -16.13 41.89 -9.64
N ILE A 174 -16.81 40.94 -10.32
CA ILE A 174 -17.33 39.71 -9.68
C ILE A 174 -16.19 38.80 -9.21
N PHE A 175 -15.06 38.78 -9.92
CA PHE A 175 -13.87 38.01 -9.54
C PHE A 175 -12.89 38.80 -8.66
N GLY A 176 -13.28 39.97 -8.14
CA GLY A 176 -12.46 40.78 -7.23
C GLY A 176 -11.24 41.42 -7.90
N ILE A 177 -11.19 41.46 -9.23
CA ILE A 177 -10.16 42.14 -10.00
C ILE A 177 -10.47 43.63 -10.01
N ASP A 178 -9.48 44.45 -9.68
CA ASP A 178 -9.65 45.90 -9.62
C ASP A 178 -10.09 46.48 -10.98
N VAL A 179 -11.04 47.40 -10.92
CA VAL A 179 -11.59 48.12 -12.07
C VAL A 179 -11.45 49.61 -11.79
N THR A 180 -10.36 50.20 -12.26
CA THR A 180 -10.05 51.61 -12.04
C THR A 180 -10.58 52.46 -13.19
N ASP A 181 -11.52 53.35 -12.88
CA ASP A 181 -11.92 54.46 -13.75
C ASP A 181 -12.24 55.68 -12.88
N ASN A 182 -11.61 56.82 -13.20
CA ASN A 182 -11.79 58.05 -12.44
C ASN A 182 -13.08 58.80 -12.78
N THR A 183 -13.83 58.34 -13.80
CA THR A 183 -15.05 59.01 -14.30
C THR A 183 -16.36 58.53 -13.65
N ILE A 184 -16.28 57.65 -12.64
CA ILE A 184 -17.42 57.00 -12.00
C ILE A 184 -18.14 57.94 -11.02
N LYS A 185 -19.48 58.00 -11.10
CA LYS A 185 -20.33 58.77 -10.16
C LYS A 185 -20.39 58.11 -8.78
N ILE A 186 -20.69 58.89 -7.72
CA ILE A 186 -20.79 58.38 -6.34
C ILE A 186 -21.79 57.21 -6.22
N SER A 187 -22.94 57.28 -6.90
CA SER A 187 -23.93 56.19 -6.91
C SER A 187 -23.40 54.89 -7.54
N GLU A 188 -22.58 55.00 -8.58
CA GLU A 188 -21.94 53.86 -9.24
C GLU A 188 -20.80 53.29 -8.37
N ARG A 189 -20.09 54.13 -7.61
CA ARG A 189 -19.10 53.68 -6.63
C ARG A 189 -19.74 52.89 -5.49
N ILE A 190 -20.92 53.31 -5.01
CA ILE A 190 -21.68 52.56 -4.01
C ILE A 190 -22.08 51.19 -4.58
N LEU A 191 -22.60 51.15 -5.81
CA LEU A 191 -22.98 49.90 -6.48
C LEU A 191 -21.77 48.96 -6.65
N LEU A 192 -20.62 49.51 -7.07
CA LEU A 192 -19.36 48.78 -7.19
C LEU A 192 -18.91 48.23 -5.83
N GLY A 193 -19.02 49.03 -4.76
CA GLY A 193 -18.72 48.59 -3.39
C GLY A 193 -19.60 47.42 -2.94
N CYS A 194 -20.91 47.45 -3.22
CA CYS A 194 -21.80 46.32 -2.96
C CYS A 194 -21.38 45.07 -3.76
N LEU A 195 -20.96 45.26 -5.01
CA LEU A 195 -20.48 44.19 -5.88
C LEU A 195 -19.19 43.54 -5.35
N PHE A 196 -18.27 44.34 -4.81
CA PHE A 196 -17.06 43.84 -4.16
C PHE A 196 -17.37 43.01 -2.92
N ILE A 197 -18.35 43.43 -2.11
CA ILE A 197 -18.79 42.64 -0.94
C ILE A 197 -19.36 41.29 -1.41
N ILE A 198 -20.22 41.29 -2.43
CA ILE A 198 -20.77 40.05 -3.01
C ILE A 198 -19.64 39.19 -3.59
N SER A 199 -18.69 39.79 -4.30
CA SER A 199 -17.51 39.12 -4.86
C SER A 199 -16.67 38.44 -3.79
N PHE A 200 -16.52 39.06 -2.61
CA PHE A 200 -15.78 38.48 -1.50
C PHE A 200 -16.43 37.20 -0.99
N PHE A 201 -17.74 37.22 -0.73
CA PHE A 201 -18.49 36.02 -0.32
C PHE A 201 -18.45 34.94 -1.41
N TYR A 202 -18.68 35.35 -2.66
CA TYR A 202 -18.68 34.44 -3.80
C TYR A 202 -17.31 33.78 -4.04
N SER A 203 -16.22 34.52 -3.80
CA SER A 203 -14.86 33.98 -3.91
C SER A 203 -14.56 32.97 -2.80
N ALA A 204 -15.06 33.21 -1.57
CA ALA A 204 -14.94 32.25 -0.48
C ALA A 204 -15.68 30.94 -0.80
N ASP A 205 -16.92 31.03 -1.28
CA ASP A 205 -17.72 29.85 -1.67
C ASP A 205 -17.08 29.05 -2.83
N ILE A 206 -16.48 29.74 -3.82
CA ILE A 206 -15.73 29.06 -4.89
C ILE A 206 -14.50 28.34 -4.33
N ILE A 207 -13.76 28.99 -3.43
CA ILE A 207 -12.57 28.40 -2.82
C ILE A 207 -12.95 27.15 -2.02
N ASP A 208 -14.02 27.22 -1.23
CA ASP A 208 -14.54 26.08 -0.48
C ASP A 208 -15.00 24.96 -1.42
N ALA A 209 -15.75 25.27 -2.49
CA ALA A 209 -16.14 24.27 -3.49
C ALA A 209 -14.94 23.63 -4.23
N ILE A 210 -13.85 24.40 -4.43
CA ILE A 210 -12.58 23.88 -4.97
C ILE A 210 -11.90 22.98 -3.94
N PHE A 211 -11.85 23.37 -2.67
CA PHE A 211 -11.30 22.54 -1.60
C PHE A 211 -12.09 21.25 -1.44
N ASP A 212 -13.42 21.32 -1.42
CA ASP A 212 -14.30 20.14 -1.40
C ASP A 212 -14.08 19.27 -2.64
N ALA A 213 -13.93 19.84 -3.83
CA ALA A 213 -13.60 19.06 -5.02
C ALA A 213 -12.22 18.39 -4.92
N ILE A 214 -11.23 19.04 -4.31
CA ILE A 214 -9.91 18.47 -4.03
C ILE A 214 -10.00 17.37 -2.96
N GLU A 215 -10.80 17.56 -1.91
CA GLU A 215 -11.03 16.59 -0.85
C GLU A 215 -11.86 15.40 -1.33
N ILE A 216 -12.83 15.60 -2.21
CA ILE A 216 -13.60 14.53 -2.88
C ILE A 216 -12.69 13.77 -3.87
N ASN A 217 -11.71 14.41 -4.52
CA ASN A 217 -10.67 13.68 -5.25
C ASN A 217 -9.75 12.86 -4.31
N SER A 218 -9.74 13.19 -3.01
CA SER A 218 -9.09 12.38 -1.96
C SER A 218 -9.96 11.22 -1.46
N ASN A 219 -11.27 11.20 -1.78
CA ASN A 219 -12.13 10.02 -1.63
C ASN A 219 -11.75 8.98 -2.70
N ARG A 220 -10.58 8.39 -2.44
CA ARG A 220 -10.09 7.13 -2.99
C ARG A 220 -11.26 6.18 -3.03
N LYS A 221 -11.53 5.57 -4.19
CA LYS A 221 -12.52 4.49 -4.32
C LYS A 221 -12.04 3.35 -3.42
N SER A 222 -12.49 3.37 -2.17
CA SER A 222 -11.83 2.67 -1.09
C SER A 222 -12.43 1.28 -1.03
N VAL A 223 -11.74 0.33 -1.65
CA VAL A 223 -11.98 -1.09 -1.39
C VAL A 223 -11.62 -1.33 0.06
N ASN A 224 -12.61 -1.33 0.96
CA ASN A 224 -12.37 -1.37 2.40
C ASN A 224 -12.44 -2.78 2.99
N ASN A 225 -13.16 -3.67 2.29
CA ASN A 225 -13.42 -5.03 2.70
C ASN A 225 -13.23 -6.01 1.54
N LEU A 226 -13.30 -7.31 1.83
CA LEU A 226 -13.12 -8.38 0.83
C LEU A 226 -14.24 -8.42 -0.21
N GLU A 227 -15.46 -8.04 0.15
CA GLU A 227 -16.62 -8.03 -0.76
C GLU A 227 -16.43 -6.99 -1.87
N GLN A 228 -16.08 -5.76 -1.49
CA GLN A 228 -15.80 -4.68 -2.43
C GLN A 228 -14.59 -5.00 -3.33
N LEU A 229 -13.66 -5.82 -2.85
CA LEU A 229 -12.53 -6.26 -3.65
C LEU A 229 -12.97 -7.22 -4.77
N ASP A 230 -13.86 -8.16 -4.45
CA ASP A 230 -14.42 -9.09 -5.42
C ASP A 230 -15.28 -8.34 -6.46
N GLU A 231 -16.13 -7.42 -6.00
CA GLU A 231 -16.96 -6.55 -6.86
C GLU A 231 -16.12 -5.65 -7.77
N ALA A 232 -14.97 -5.15 -7.28
CA ALA A 232 -14.09 -4.30 -8.07
C ALA A 232 -13.34 -5.05 -9.18
N GLY A 233 -13.38 -6.39 -9.21
CA GLY A 233 -12.72 -7.20 -10.24
C GLY A 233 -11.19 -7.07 -10.23
N ILE A 234 -10.60 -6.69 -9.10
CA ILE A 234 -9.15 -6.51 -8.96
C ILE A 234 -8.48 -7.90 -8.91
N THR A 235 -7.46 -8.12 -9.74
CA THR A 235 -6.77 -9.41 -9.81
C THR A 235 -5.98 -9.69 -8.54
N LEU A 236 -6.39 -10.71 -7.79
CA LEU A 236 -5.71 -11.14 -6.58
C LEU A 236 -4.49 -12.01 -6.92
N MET A 237 -3.33 -11.67 -6.38
CA MET A 237 -2.10 -12.46 -6.46
C MET A 237 -1.79 -13.10 -5.12
N ILE A 238 -1.46 -14.39 -5.14
CA ILE A 238 -1.25 -15.19 -3.93
C ILE A 238 -0.18 -16.25 -4.14
N ASN A 239 0.54 -16.60 -3.08
CA ASN A 239 1.44 -17.75 -3.09
C ASN A 239 0.65 -19.04 -3.34
N LYS A 240 1.16 -19.91 -4.23
CA LYS A 240 0.53 -21.19 -4.57
C LYS A 240 0.14 -22.05 -3.35
N HIS A 241 0.95 -22.07 -2.29
CA HIS A 241 0.61 -22.81 -1.07
C HIS A 241 -0.60 -22.23 -0.34
N TYR A 242 -0.67 -20.91 -0.21
CA TYR A 242 -1.83 -20.26 0.40
C TYR A 242 -3.07 -20.37 -0.50
N ALA A 243 -2.90 -20.32 -1.83
CA ALA A 243 -4.02 -20.52 -2.76
C ALA A 243 -4.71 -21.89 -2.57
N GLN A 244 -3.91 -22.96 -2.48
CA GLN A 244 -4.41 -24.30 -2.24
C GLN A 244 -5.16 -24.41 -0.92
N LEU A 245 -4.64 -23.75 0.11
CA LEU A 245 -5.21 -23.75 1.43
C LEU A 245 -6.54 -22.98 1.51
N LEU A 246 -6.59 -21.77 0.94
CA LEU A 246 -7.79 -20.92 0.98
C LEU A 246 -8.94 -21.50 0.16
N ARG A 247 -8.66 -22.35 -0.84
CA ARG A 247 -9.70 -23.12 -1.56
C ARG A 247 -10.43 -24.13 -0.67
N LEU A 248 -9.84 -24.50 0.46
CA LEU A 248 -10.45 -25.36 1.47
C LEU A 248 -11.22 -24.56 2.54
N SER A 249 -11.28 -23.24 2.42
CA SER A 249 -12.02 -22.39 3.36
C SER A 249 -13.51 -22.72 3.34
N GLU A 250 -14.14 -22.69 4.51
CA GLU A 250 -15.60 -22.77 4.66
C GLU A 250 -16.29 -21.47 4.20
N ASP A 251 -15.57 -20.35 4.23
CA ASP A 251 -16.07 -19.06 3.77
C ASP A 251 -16.13 -19.03 2.22
N PRO A 252 -17.34 -18.89 1.63
CA PRO A 252 -17.53 -18.91 0.18
C PRO A 252 -16.90 -17.71 -0.54
N LEU A 253 -16.74 -16.56 0.12
CA LEU A 253 -16.07 -15.39 -0.44
C LEU A 253 -14.57 -15.65 -0.55
N VAL A 254 -13.94 -16.11 0.53
CA VAL A 254 -12.51 -16.45 0.55
C VAL A 254 -12.19 -17.54 -0.46
N LYS A 255 -13.05 -18.56 -0.56
CA LYS A 255 -12.89 -19.65 -1.53
C LYS A 255 -12.91 -19.14 -2.97
N ARG A 256 -13.90 -18.30 -3.31
CA ARG A 256 -14.04 -17.70 -4.66
C ARG A 256 -12.85 -16.82 -5.02
N LEU A 257 -12.43 -15.98 -4.08
CA LEU A 257 -11.22 -15.15 -4.23
C LEU A 257 -9.99 -16.02 -4.50
N ALA A 258 -9.82 -17.15 -3.80
CA ALA A 258 -8.70 -18.07 -3.99
C ALA A 258 -8.77 -18.89 -5.31
N GLU A 259 -9.97 -19.14 -5.83
CA GLU A 259 -10.18 -19.78 -7.14
C GLU A 259 -9.81 -18.82 -8.29
N ASN A 260 -10.20 -17.55 -8.17
CA ASN A 260 -9.93 -16.50 -9.16
C ASN A 260 -8.52 -15.91 -9.06
N ALA A 261 -7.79 -16.17 -7.97
CA ALA A 261 -6.48 -15.59 -7.74
C ALA A 261 -5.40 -16.17 -8.68
N LYS A 262 -4.55 -15.28 -9.18
CA LYS A 262 -3.34 -15.64 -9.91
C LYS A 262 -2.30 -16.18 -8.93
N SER A 263 -2.19 -17.51 -8.90
CA SER A 263 -1.20 -18.22 -8.10
C SER A 263 0.18 -18.09 -8.75
N SER A 264 1.16 -17.55 -8.04
CA SER A 264 2.56 -17.63 -8.46
C SER A 264 3.35 -18.49 -7.48
N SER A 265 4.36 -19.18 -8.00
CA SER A 265 5.42 -19.75 -7.18
C SER A 265 6.35 -18.62 -6.77
N PHE A 266 5.92 -17.78 -5.83
CA PHE A 266 6.78 -16.72 -5.29
C PHE A 266 8.01 -17.38 -4.64
N THR A 267 9.11 -17.42 -5.37
CA THR A 267 10.43 -17.74 -4.79
C THR A 267 10.95 -16.56 -3.97
N LYS A 268 10.35 -15.38 -4.11
CA LYS A 268 10.66 -14.16 -3.33
C LYS A 268 9.37 -13.51 -2.83
N ASN A 269 9.21 -13.42 -1.50
CA ASN A 269 8.02 -12.88 -0.82
C ASN A 269 7.63 -11.43 -1.21
N TYR A 270 8.49 -10.71 -1.91
CA TYR A 270 8.30 -9.30 -2.27
C TYR A 270 7.87 -9.05 -3.72
N GLU A 271 7.78 -10.08 -4.56
CA GLU A 271 7.44 -9.89 -5.99
C GLU A 271 6.05 -9.27 -6.17
N CYS A 272 5.07 -9.65 -5.34
CA CYS A 272 3.75 -9.05 -5.37
C CYS A 272 3.77 -7.56 -4.97
N VAL A 273 4.52 -7.21 -3.92
CA VAL A 273 4.70 -5.82 -3.50
C VAL A 273 5.38 -5.00 -4.60
N ASN A 274 6.35 -5.59 -5.31
CA ASN A 274 7.01 -4.92 -6.43
C ASN A 274 6.05 -4.64 -7.59
N GLU A 275 5.13 -5.55 -7.91
CA GLU A 275 4.09 -5.31 -8.92
C GLU A 275 3.18 -4.13 -8.55
N LEU A 276 2.80 -4.02 -7.27
CA LEU A 276 1.96 -2.93 -6.75
C LEU A 276 2.73 -1.60 -6.68
N VAL A 277 3.90 -1.61 -6.05
CA VAL A 277 4.62 -0.41 -5.63
C VAL A 277 5.53 0.13 -6.72
N LEU A 278 6.26 -0.74 -7.43
CA LEU A 278 7.25 -0.34 -8.45
C LEU A 278 6.65 -0.29 -9.85
N LYS A 279 5.80 -1.26 -10.22
CA LYS A 279 5.16 -1.31 -11.55
C LYS A 279 3.82 -0.59 -11.61
N HIS A 280 3.37 0.01 -10.52
CA HIS A 280 2.16 0.83 -10.44
C HIS A 280 0.89 0.15 -10.99
N ARG A 281 0.79 -1.18 -10.87
CA ARG A 281 -0.40 -1.91 -11.33
C ARG A 281 -1.57 -1.69 -10.37
N LYS A 282 -2.53 -0.87 -10.79
CA LYS A 282 -3.74 -0.53 -10.00
C LYS A 282 -4.83 -1.61 -10.04
N ASN A 283 -4.71 -2.59 -10.95
CA ASN A 283 -5.65 -3.69 -11.13
C ASN A 283 -5.20 -5.00 -10.46
N VAL A 284 -4.18 -4.95 -9.62
CA VAL A 284 -3.65 -6.10 -8.89
C VAL A 284 -3.81 -5.85 -7.40
N SER A 285 -4.06 -6.90 -6.62
CA SER A 285 -4.00 -6.93 -5.16
C SER A 285 -3.19 -8.15 -4.71
N CYS A 286 -2.73 -8.17 -3.47
CA CYS A 286 -1.81 -9.19 -2.98
C CYS A 286 -2.28 -9.79 -1.66
N ILE A 287 -2.29 -11.12 -1.53
CA ILE A 287 -2.42 -11.80 -0.24
C ILE A 287 -1.04 -12.12 0.32
N MET A 288 -0.76 -11.62 1.51
CA MET A 288 0.48 -11.88 2.24
C MET A 288 0.28 -11.79 3.76
N SER A 289 1.29 -12.17 4.53
CA SER A 289 1.24 -12.01 5.99
C SER A 289 1.22 -10.53 6.37
N LEU A 290 0.55 -10.20 7.46
CA LEU A 290 0.42 -8.82 7.97
C LEU A 290 1.78 -8.16 8.21
N SER A 291 2.76 -8.91 8.72
CA SER A 291 4.14 -8.43 8.88
C SER A 291 4.76 -7.99 7.54
N THR A 292 4.61 -8.79 6.49
CA THR A 292 5.11 -8.48 5.14
C THR A 292 4.34 -7.30 4.53
N ALA A 293 3.02 -7.26 4.71
CA ALA A 293 2.17 -6.18 4.22
C ALA A 293 2.55 -4.82 4.84
N LYS A 294 2.78 -4.77 6.16
CA LYS A 294 3.23 -3.56 6.87
C LYS A 294 4.57 -3.05 6.34
N ASN A 295 5.50 -3.95 6.04
CA ASN A 295 6.77 -3.59 5.43
C ASN A 295 6.57 -3.07 4.00
N GLY A 296 5.67 -3.68 3.22
CA GLY A 296 5.28 -3.20 1.89
C GLY A 296 4.71 -1.77 1.91
N VAL A 297 3.80 -1.47 2.83
CA VAL A 297 3.24 -0.11 2.98
C VAL A 297 4.33 0.91 3.30
N ARG A 298 5.22 0.61 4.24
CA ARG A 298 6.36 1.49 4.56
C ARG A 298 7.28 1.69 3.36
N PHE A 299 7.59 0.62 2.65
CA PHE A 299 8.38 0.65 1.42
C PHE A 299 7.75 1.58 0.39
N SER A 300 6.44 1.47 0.17
CA SER A 300 5.70 2.42 -0.66
C SER A 300 5.85 3.86 -0.18
N THR A 301 5.58 4.14 1.09
CA THR A 301 5.62 5.51 1.63
C THR A 301 6.98 6.14 1.44
N ARG A 302 8.06 5.37 1.60
CA ARG A 302 9.42 5.89 1.40
C ARG A 302 9.76 6.17 -0.06
N ILE A 303 9.28 5.35 -1.00
CA ILE A 303 9.53 5.58 -2.43
C ILE A 303 8.71 6.76 -2.95
N HIS A 304 7.45 6.85 -2.52
CA HIS A 304 6.48 7.75 -3.13
C HIS A 304 6.20 9.01 -2.31
N GLY A 305 6.79 9.15 -1.12
CA GLY A 305 6.48 10.21 -0.14
C GLY A 305 5.16 9.99 0.60
N GLU A 306 4.24 9.23 0.01
CA GLU A 306 2.93 8.87 0.55
C GLU A 306 2.64 7.37 0.36
N PRO A 307 1.79 6.76 1.21
CA PRO A 307 1.35 5.38 0.97
C PRO A 307 0.56 5.30 -0.34
N ASN A 308 0.96 4.39 -1.24
CA ASN A 308 0.31 4.11 -2.53
C ASN A 308 -0.43 2.77 -2.54
N ILE A 309 -0.32 2.02 -1.44
CA ILE A 309 -1.00 0.76 -1.12
C ILE A 309 -1.50 0.85 0.33
N PHE A 310 -2.56 0.10 0.63
CA PHE A 310 -3.05 -0.05 1.99
C PHE A 310 -3.46 -1.50 2.26
N ILE A 311 -3.63 -1.82 3.54
CA ILE A 311 -3.99 -3.15 4.03
C ILE A 311 -5.49 -3.13 4.33
N LEU A 312 -6.23 -4.09 3.79
CA LEU A 312 -7.63 -4.27 4.15
C LEU A 312 -7.75 -4.63 5.64
N LYS A 313 -8.85 -4.21 6.27
CA LYS A 313 -9.11 -4.53 7.68
C LYS A 313 -9.40 -6.01 7.89
N ASP A 314 -9.99 -6.65 6.88
CA ASP A 314 -10.38 -8.05 6.94
C ASP A 314 -9.16 -8.99 6.85
N TYR A 315 -9.20 -10.02 7.68
CA TYR A 315 -8.24 -11.11 7.64
C TYR A 315 -8.80 -12.25 6.79
N VAL A 316 -7.98 -12.75 5.88
CA VAL A 316 -8.34 -13.89 5.03
C VAL A 316 -8.14 -15.21 5.79
N LEU A 317 -7.10 -15.26 6.63
CA LEU A 317 -6.75 -16.45 7.39
C LEU A 317 -5.86 -16.11 8.57
N MET A 318 -6.16 -16.69 9.74
CA MET A 318 -5.28 -16.61 10.89
C MET A 318 -4.14 -17.62 10.75
N GLN A 319 -2.90 -17.17 10.97
CA GLN A 319 -1.73 -18.03 10.94
C GLN A 319 -0.95 -17.91 12.24
N TRP A 320 -0.46 -19.04 12.71
CA TRP A 320 0.32 -19.14 13.92
C TRP A 320 1.79 -19.33 13.57
N LEU A 321 2.64 -18.60 14.27
CA LEU A 321 4.06 -18.86 14.29
C LEU A 321 4.32 -19.98 15.31
N MET A 322 4.77 -21.15 14.83
CA MET A 322 4.99 -22.29 15.71
C MET A 322 6.48 -22.68 15.76
N ILE A 323 6.95 -23.04 16.95
CA ILE A 323 8.21 -23.75 17.12
C ILE A 323 7.91 -25.22 17.37
N TYR A 324 8.47 -26.09 16.54
CA TYR A 324 8.26 -27.52 16.63
C TYR A 324 9.44 -28.21 17.27
N MET A 325 9.16 -29.20 18.12
CA MET A 325 10.14 -30.05 18.77
C MET A 325 9.92 -31.52 18.42
N SER A 326 11.02 -32.26 18.44
CA SER A 326 11.01 -33.71 18.37
C SER A 326 10.20 -34.25 19.56
N PRO A 327 9.35 -35.28 19.34
CA PRO A 327 8.65 -35.93 20.44
C PRO A 327 9.61 -36.56 21.47
N LEU A 328 10.83 -36.88 21.04
CA LEU A 328 11.87 -37.47 21.88
C LEU A 328 12.75 -36.44 22.61
N ALA A 329 12.51 -35.14 22.42
CA ALA A 329 13.30 -34.10 23.09
C ALA A 329 13.10 -34.15 24.61
N VAL A 330 14.21 -34.33 25.36
CA VAL A 330 14.23 -34.47 26.82
C VAL A 330 14.08 -33.11 27.54
N TYR A 331 14.36 -32.01 26.84
CA TYR A 331 14.39 -30.65 27.37
C TYR A 331 13.18 -29.81 26.98
N ASP A 332 12.07 -30.45 26.59
CA ASP A 332 10.84 -29.79 26.15
C ASP A 332 10.34 -28.74 27.14
N LYS A 333 10.04 -29.10 28.38
CA LYS A 333 9.47 -28.18 29.39
C LYS A 333 10.34 -26.95 29.65
N ALA A 334 11.67 -27.14 29.72
CA ALA A 334 12.62 -26.06 29.94
C ALA A 334 12.65 -25.11 28.74
N PHE A 335 12.65 -25.65 27.53
CA PHE A 335 12.60 -24.88 26.29
C PHE A 335 11.28 -24.10 26.17
N GLN A 336 10.13 -24.76 26.38
CA GLN A 336 8.80 -24.13 26.32
C GLN A 336 8.70 -22.94 27.28
N LYS A 337 9.11 -23.14 28.55
CA LYS A 337 9.09 -22.09 29.58
C LYS A 337 9.99 -20.91 29.20
N MET A 338 11.14 -21.17 28.57
CA MET A 338 12.04 -20.10 28.12
C MET A 338 11.42 -19.26 27.01
N VAL A 339 10.86 -19.92 26.00
CA VAL A 339 10.20 -19.22 24.90
C VAL A 339 9.02 -18.40 25.43
N GLN A 340 8.24 -18.96 26.37
CA GLN A 340 7.18 -18.24 27.06
C GLN A 340 7.70 -17.02 27.84
N ASN A 341 8.82 -17.13 28.56
CA ASN A 341 9.39 -15.97 29.26
C ASN A 341 9.87 -14.87 28.28
N LEU A 342 10.47 -15.25 27.16
CA LEU A 342 10.85 -14.31 26.09
C LEU A 342 9.62 -13.67 25.43
N ASP A 343 8.54 -14.44 25.36
CA ASP A 343 7.24 -14.01 24.86
C ASP A 343 6.63 -12.94 25.77
N GLU A 344 6.37 -13.32 27.03
CA GLU A 344 5.75 -12.48 28.07
C GLU A 344 6.60 -11.24 28.36
N GLY A 345 7.92 -11.35 28.27
CA GLY A 345 8.84 -10.22 28.40
C GLY A 345 8.88 -9.28 27.18
N GLY A 346 8.13 -9.57 26.11
CA GLY A 346 8.05 -8.73 24.91
C GLY A 346 9.30 -8.76 24.00
N LEU A 347 10.32 -9.54 24.34
CA LEU A 347 11.61 -9.56 23.63
C LEU A 347 11.48 -10.09 22.19
N ILE A 348 10.67 -11.13 22.00
CA ILE A 348 10.42 -11.68 20.66
C ILE A 348 9.82 -10.61 19.74
N GLU A 349 8.77 -9.90 20.19
CA GLU A 349 8.12 -8.85 19.39
C GLU A 349 9.09 -7.70 19.09
N GLN A 350 9.86 -7.27 20.09
CA GLN A 350 10.87 -6.24 19.94
C GLN A 350 11.87 -6.62 18.84
N TRP A 351 12.43 -7.83 18.87
CA TRP A 351 13.39 -8.29 17.87
C TRP A 351 12.78 -8.38 16.47
N TYR A 352 11.55 -8.89 16.35
CA TYR A 352 10.85 -8.90 15.06
C TYR A 352 10.63 -7.49 14.52
N ARG A 353 10.33 -6.52 15.39
CA ARG A 353 10.16 -5.12 15.00
C ARG A 353 11.48 -4.46 14.61
N THR A 354 12.57 -4.67 15.35
CA THR A 354 13.85 -3.99 15.10
C THR A 354 14.66 -4.62 13.97
N GLU A 355 14.76 -5.94 13.94
CA GLU A 355 15.63 -6.65 13.00
C GLU A 355 15.03 -6.70 11.59
N LEU A 356 13.72 -6.93 11.44
CA LEU A 356 13.07 -6.90 10.12
C LEU A 356 13.10 -5.50 9.49
N MET A 357 13.13 -4.44 10.30
CA MET A 357 13.30 -3.07 9.80
C MET A 357 14.69 -2.86 9.19
N LYS A 358 15.74 -3.37 9.83
CA LYS A 358 17.12 -3.16 9.40
C LYS A 358 17.43 -3.81 8.04
N THR A 359 17.00 -5.05 7.84
CA THR A 359 17.24 -5.78 6.57
C THR A 359 16.44 -5.20 5.40
N SER A 360 15.23 -4.71 5.69
CA SER A 360 14.41 -4.03 4.69
C SER A 360 15.09 -2.76 4.18
N ASP A 361 15.73 -1.98 5.06
CA ASP A 361 16.35 -0.70 4.71
C ASP A 361 17.56 -0.86 3.79
N GLU A 362 18.39 -1.88 4.01
CA GLU A 362 19.59 -2.14 3.18
C GLU A 362 19.25 -2.63 1.77
N SER A 363 18.27 -3.54 1.64
CA SER A 363 17.80 -4.02 0.34
C SER A 363 17.08 -2.90 -0.44
N MET A 364 16.38 -2.02 0.27
CA MET A 364 15.63 -0.90 -0.29
C MET A 364 16.54 0.21 -0.81
N THR A 365 17.63 0.54 -0.09
CA THR A 365 18.60 1.57 -0.51
C THR A 365 19.25 1.23 -1.86
N LYS A 366 19.50 -0.06 -2.12
CA LYS A 366 20.01 -0.55 -3.42
C LYS A 366 19.00 -0.41 -4.56
N SER A 367 17.69 -0.47 -4.28
CA SER A 367 16.64 -0.33 -5.30
C SER A 367 16.35 1.15 -5.63
N LEU A 368 16.36 2.03 -4.63
CA LEU A 368 16.09 3.47 -4.77
C LEU A 368 17.14 4.19 -5.62
N SER A 369 18.41 3.81 -5.52
CA SER A 369 19.50 4.42 -6.30
C SER A 369 19.39 4.20 -7.82
N SER A 370 18.51 3.29 -8.27
CA SER A 370 18.31 2.98 -9.69
C SER A 370 17.16 3.75 -10.37
N MET A 371 16.31 4.48 -9.63
CA MET A 371 15.02 4.97 -10.18
C MET A 371 14.63 6.42 -9.83
N GLY A 372 15.41 7.14 -9.02
CA GLY A 372 15.07 8.51 -8.62
C GLY A 372 15.29 9.55 -9.72
N ARG A 373 14.34 9.73 -10.67
CA ARG A 373 14.31 10.96 -11.49
C ARG A 373 12.98 11.47 -12.07
N ASN A 374 11.88 10.72 -12.11
CA ASN A 374 10.79 11.07 -13.05
C ASN A 374 9.46 11.60 -12.47
N ARG A 375 9.33 11.90 -11.17
CA ARG A 375 7.99 12.00 -10.55
C ARG A 375 7.42 13.39 -10.26
N HIS A 376 8.22 14.45 -10.31
CA HIS A 376 7.69 15.81 -10.12
C HIS A 376 7.13 16.45 -11.40
N ASP A 377 7.31 15.81 -12.56
CA ASP A 377 6.93 16.42 -13.84
C ASP A 377 5.45 16.22 -14.22
N GLU A 378 4.79 15.16 -13.76
CA GLU A 378 3.43 14.81 -14.25
C GLU A 378 2.33 15.75 -13.76
N THR A 379 2.36 16.19 -12.49
CA THR A 379 1.34 17.10 -11.93
C THR A 379 1.47 18.50 -12.52
N ILE A 380 2.71 18.99 -12.68
CA ILE A 380 3.02 20.30 -13.27
C ILE A 380 2.63 20.31 -14.76
N LEU A 381 2.91 19.23 -15.49
CA LEU A 381 2.51 19.09 -16.89
C LEU A 381 0.99 19.15 -17.07
N SER A 382 0.22 18.53 -16.17
CA SER A 382 -1.24 18.55 -16.25
C SER A 382 -1.84 19.96 -16.08
N ILE A 383 -1.23 20.79 -15.22
CA ILE A 383 -1.64 22.17 -15.00
C ILE A 383 -1.26 23.03 -16.23
N LEU A 384 -0.06 22.84 -16.77
CA LEU A 384 0.41 23.54 -17.96
C LEU A 384 -0.46 23.25 -19.20
N ILE A 385 -0.90 22.00 -19.38
CA ILE A 385 -1.81 21.62 -20.47
C ILE A 385 -3.16 22.36 -20.36
N LYS A 386 -3.74 22.43 -19.15
CA LYS A 386 -5.02 23.12 -18.91
C LYS A 386 -4.89 24.63 -19.15
N LEU A 387 -3.79 25.22 -18.71
CA LEU A 387 -3.47 26.63 -18.97
C LEU A 387 -3.36 26.88 -20.49
N GLY A 388 -2.67 25.98 -21.20
CA GLY A 388 -2.48 26.05 -22.65
C GLY A 388 -3.79 26.05 -23.43
N ILE A 389 -4.76 25.20 -23.06
CA ILE A 389 -6.09 25.16 -23.70
C ILE A 389 -6.82 26.51 -23.53
N GLY A 390 -6.74 27.11 -22.34
CA GLY A 390 -7.35 28.42 -22.07
C GLY A 390 -6.77 29.53 -22.96
N TYR A 391 -5.45 29.57 -23.15
CA TYR A 391 -4.79 30.54 -24.04
C TYR A 391 -5.13 30.32 -25.51
N ILE A 392 -5.23 29.07 -25.96
CA ILE A 392 -5.61 28.77 -27.34
C ILE A 392 -7.04 29.26 -27.62
N LEU A 393 -7.97 29.02 -26.69
CA LEU A 393 -9.35 29.47 -26.83
C LEU A 393 -9.47 31.00 -26.88
N SER A 394 -8.69 31.72 -26.05
CA SER A 394 -8.70 33.18 -26.06
C SER A 394 -8.11 33.78 -27.34
N ILE A 395 -7.09 33.15 -27.93
CA ILE A 395 -6.56 33.53 -29.24
C ILE A 395 -7.61 33.35 -30.33
N PHE A 396 -8.35 32.23 -30.33
CA PHE A 396 -9.42 32.01 -31.31
C PHE A 396 -10.55 33.03 -31.20
N LEU A 397 -10.95 33.40 -29.98
CA LEU A 397 -11.94 34.45 -29.75
C LEU A 397 -11.46 35.81 -30.26
N LEU A 398 -10.21 36.18 -29.96
CA LEU A 398 -9.60 37.42 -30.45
C LEU A 398 -9.54 37.47 -31.98
N LEU A 399 -9.12 36.37 -32.62
CA LEU A 399 -9.11 36.27 -34.08
C LEU A 399 -10.52 36.39 -34.66
N GLY A 400 -11.51 35.76 -34.02
CA GLY A 400 -12.93 35.90 -34.38
C GLY A 400 -13.41 37.35 -34.31
N GLU A 401 -13.10 38.06 -33.23
CA GLU A 401 -13.44 39.49 -33.09
C GLU A 401 -12.77 40.35 -34.16
N ILE A 402 -11.49 40.12 -34.45
CA ILE A 402 -10.76 40.86 -35.50
C ILE A 402 -11.41 40.62 -36.88
N ILE A 403 -11.78 39.38 -37.20
CA ILE A 403 -12.43 39.05 -38.47
C ILE A 403 -13.79 39.74 -38.55
N VAL A 404 -14.63 39.62 -37.51
CA VAL A 404 -15.96 40.25 -37.47
C VAL A 404 -15.84 41.78 -37.57
N HIS A 405 -14.91 42.39 -36.84
CA HIS A 405 -14.69 43.83 -36.89
C HIS A 405 -14.26 44.30 -38.29
N ARG A 406 -13.39 43.53 -38.96
CA ARG A 406 -12.93 43.85 -40.32
C ARG A 406 -14.04 43.72 -41.35
N TYR A 407 -14.88 42.69 -41.25
CA TYR A 407 -16.04 42.51 -42.15
C TYR A 407 -17.16 43.53 -41.87
N ALA A 408 -17.42 43.87 -40.61
CA ALA A 408 -18.41 44.88 -40.25
C ALA A 408 -18.06 46.29 -40.74
N HIS A 409 -16.77 46.61 -40.88
CA HIS A 409 -16.31 47.88 -41.42
C HIS A 409 -16.42 47.96 -42.95
N VAL A 410 -16.34 46.82 -43.64
CA VAL A 410 -16.50 46.72 -45.10
C VAL A 410 -17.98 46.84 -45.52
N PHE A 411 -18.93 46.41 -44.68
CA PHE A 411 -20.37 46.52 -44.95
C PHE A 411 -21.00 47.86 -44.50
N ARG A 412 -20.23 48.77 -43.89
CA ARG A 412 -20.70 50.09 -43.42
C ARG A 412 -20.16 51.28 -44.22
N GLY A 413 -19.31 51.04 -45.21
CA GLY A 413 -18.96 52.02 -46.26
C GLY A 413 -19.79 51.72 -47.50
#